data_AF-A0A966PKS8-F1
#
_entry.id   AF-A0A966PKS8-F1
#
_cell.length_a   1.000
_cell.length_b   1.000
_cell.length_c   1.000
_cell.angle_alpha   90.00
_cell.angle_beta   90.00
_cell.angle_gamma   90.00
#
_symmetry.space_group_name_H-M   'P 1'
#
loop_
_entity.id
_entity.type
_entity.pdbx_description
1 polymer ?
#
loop_
_entity_poly.entity_id
_entity_poly.type
_entity_poly.pdbx_seq_one_letter_code
_entity_poly.pdbx_strand_id
1 'polypeptide(L)'
;MAISLFGFTISRDQNEDPANRTQSFVTPTPDDGASTVQAGGYFGTYVDLDATAKSESELITKYREASQYPDCSTAIDEIVSEAIAAVDDENPVDINLDEVELDDKIKKTISIEFKQILKLLEFNNKGFDIFRRWYVDGRIYYQKVIDIKAPKRGILELRQIDPRKIRKVRNIQKEKLQNGVEVIKNIEEFFIYNEKGLQVNANFGANPSNPNQGIKIAPDSISYTPSGLLDLEKNVVLSYLHKAIKPVNQLKMMEDALVIYRLSRAPERRIFYIDVGNLPKIKAEQYMKDIMAR
;
A
#
# COMPACT_ATOMS: atom_id res chain seq x y z
N MET A 1 23.25 -11.68 24.39
CA MET A 1 22.35 -11.38 23.27
C MET A 1 21.19 -10.56 23.81
N ALA A 2 21.20 -9.26 23.52
CA ALA A 2 20.08 -8.39 23.85
C ALA A 2 18.92 -8.73 22.91
N ILE A 3 17.78 -9.12 23.48
CA ILE A 3 16.56 -9.34 22.70
C ILE A 3 15.77 -8.04 22.78
N SER A 4 15.83 -7.23 21.72
CA SER A 4 14.92 -6.11 21.52
C SER A 4 13.62 -6.65 20.93
N LEU A 5 12.52 -6.56 21.68
CA LEU A 5 11.21 -7.04 21.24
C LEU A 5 10.17 -5.96 21.55
N PHE A 6 9.41 -5.53 20.53
CA PHE A 6 8.33 -4.54 20.67
C PHE A 6 8.78 -3.17 21.19
N GLY A 7 10.02 -2.76 20.89
CA GLY A 7 10.59 -1.50 21.40
C GLY A 7 11.05 -1.56 22.87
N PHE A 8 11.09 -2.73 23.48
CA PHE A 8 11.68 -2.96 24.80
C PHE A 8 13.01 -3.71 24.66
N THR A 9 14.06 -3.20 25.28
CA THR A 9 15.34 -3.90 25.44
C THR A 9 15.30 -4.71 26.74
N ILE A 10 15.25 -6.04 26.64
CA ILE A 10 15.27 -6.92 27.82
C ILE A 10 16.70 -7.45 28.00
N SER A 11 17.62 -6.55 28.38
CA SER A 11 18.91 -6.84 29.05
C SER A 11 19.72 -5.55 29.24
N ARG A 12 20.63 -5.54 30.22
CA ARG A 12 21.62 -4.48 30.46
C ARG A 12 22.48 -4.28 29.20
N ASP A 13 22.54 -3.05 28.69
CA ASP A 13 23.40 -2.64 27.58
C ASP A 13 24.83 -3.15 27.81
N GLN A 14 25.19 -4.24 27.11
CA GLN A 14 26.57 -4.50 26.77
C GLN A 14 26.78 -3.84 25.42
N ASN A 15 27.52 -2.73 25.45
CA ASN A 15 28.09 -2.11 24.26
C ASN A 15 28.75 -3.20 23.42
N GLU A 16 28.12 -3.58 22.30
CA GLU A 16 28.78 -4.43 21.31
C GLU A 16 29.94 -3.63 20.69
N ASP A 17 31.12 -4.23 20.74
CA ASP A 17 32.38 -3.66 20.32
C ASP A 17 32.33 -3.11 18.88
N PRO A 18 32.86 -1.90 18.63
CA PRO A 18 32.84 -1.24 17.32
C PRO A 18 33.87 -1.84 16.33
N ALA A 19 34.13 -3.14 16.37
CA ALA A 19 35.19 -3.80 15.58
C ALA A 19 34.67 -4.62 14.38
N ASN A 20 33.36 -4.90 14.27
CA ASN A 20 32.77 -5.66 13.15
C ASN A 20 31.80 -4.84 12.28
N ARG A 21 32.04 -3.53 12.15
CA ARG A 21 31.35 -2.73 11.12
C ARG A 21 32.07 -2.93 9.79
N THR A 22 31.54 -3.83 8.95
CA THR A 22 31.85 -3.82 7.52
C THR A 22 31.66 -2.39 7.00
N GLN A 23 32.76 -1.72 6.67
CA GLN A 23 32.77 -0.35 6.14
C GLN A 23 32.26 -0.39 4.69
N SER A 24 30.95 -0.54 4.51
CA SER A 24 30.34 -0.30 3.20
C SER A 24 30.01 1.19 3.06
N PHE A 25 30.52 1.77 1.98
CA PHE A 25 30.20 3.14 1.55
C PHE A 25 28.83 3.19 0.83
N VAL A 26 28.29 2.03 0.45
CA VAL A 26 26.97 1.88 -0.16
C VAL A 26 25.98 1.40 0.90
N THR A 27 24.83 2.07 0.98
CA THR A 27 23.68 1.62 1.77
C THR A 27 23.09 0.36 1.13
N PRO A 28 22.77 -0.71 1.88
CA PRO A 28 22.14 -1.88 1.28
C PRO A 28 20.76 -1.50 0.73
N THR A 29 20.50 -1.88 -0.53
CA THR A 29 19.23 -1.61 -1.21
C THR A 29 18.09 -2.26 -0.43
N PRO A 30 17.04 -1.52 -0.05
CA PRO A 30 15.90 -2.12 0.63
C PRO A 30 15.02 -2.84 -0.39
N ASP A 31 14.85 -4.15 -0.22
CA ASP A 31 13.90 -4.95 -1.02
C ASP A 31 12.43 -4.72 -0.60
N ASP A 32 12.21 -3.87 0.40
CA ASP A 32 10.92 -3.71 1.09
C ASP A 32 10.23 -2.36 0.76
N GLY A 33 10.78 -1.62 -0.21
CA GLY A 33 10.27 -0.28 -0.60
C GLY A 33 10.34 0.76 0.52
N ALA A 34 11.19 0.53 1.53
CA ALA A 34 11.36 1.46 2.64
C ALA A 34 12.07 2.73 2.15
N SER A 35 11.41 3.87 2.30
CA SER A 35 12.01 5.14 1.88
C SER A 35 13.18 5.51 2.79
N THR A 36 14.36 5.71 2.21
CA THR A 36 15.56 6.09 2.94
C THR A 36 15.61 7.60 3.16
N VAL A 37 15.67 8.02 4.42
CA VAL A 37 15.91 9.41 4.82
C VAL A 37 17.37 9.51 5.30
N GLN A 38 18.13 10.46 4.75
CA GLN A 38 19.49 10.74 5.21
C GLN A 38 19.44 11.81 6.31
N ALA A 39 19.75 11.42 7.55
CA ALA A 39 19.87 12.36 8.66
C ALA A 39 21.22 13.07 8.58
N GLY A 40 21.24 14.25 7.96
CA GLY A 40 22.42 15.07 7.76
C GLY A 40 22.09 16.57 7.69
N GLY A 41 21.24 17.05 8.59
CA GLY A 41 20.84 18.45 8.66
C GLY A 41 19.81 18.66 9.76
N TYR A 42 19.91 19.80 10.44
CA TYR A 42 18.98 20.28 11.46
C TYR A 42 17.52 19.91 11.11
N PHE A 43 16.85 19.25 12.05
CA PHE A 43 15.43 18.85 11.99
C PHE A 43 14.56 20.01 11.46
N GLY A 44 14.26 20.07 10.16
CA GLY A 44 13.41 21.15 9.63
C GLY A 44 13.39 21.41 8.13
N THR A 45 14.40 21.03 7.34
CA THR A 45 14.41 21.39 5.91
C THR A 45 14.06 20.22 4.99
N TYR A 46 12.79 20.22 4.58
CA TYR A 46 12.22 19.59 3.38
C TYR A 46 12.64 18.15 3.11
N VAL A 47 12.09 17.20 3.89
CA VAL A 47 11.90 15.86 3.35
C VAL A 47 10.64 15.89 2.49
N ASP A 48 10.79 15.73 1.17
CA ASP A 48 9.68 15.53 0.22
C ASP A 48 9.07 14.11 0.35
N LEU A 49 8.67 13.80 1.59
CA LEU A 49 7.85 12.64 1.94
C LEU A 49 6.43 12.79 1.38
N ASP A 50 6.01 14.02 1.03
CA ASP A 50 4.64 14.36 0.67
C ASP A 50 4.31 14.06 -0.82
N ALA A 51 5.21 14.36 -1.76
CA ALA A 51 4.98 14.03 -3.17
C ALA A 51 4.98 12.50 -3.41
N THR A 52 5.88 11.79 -2.74
CA THR A 52 5.96 10.32 -2.81
C THR A 52 4.77 9.64 -2.14
N ALA A 53 4.32 10.12 -0.97
CA ALA A 53 3.15 9.57 -0.27
C ALA A 53 1.85 9.76 -1.07
N LYS A 54 1.69 10.90 -1.75
CA LYS A 54 0.56 11.12 -2.68
C LYS A 54 0.57 10.08 -3.79
N SER A 55 1.72 9.87 -4.44
CA SER A 55 1.85 8.92 -5.53
C SER A 55 1.49 7.49 -5.11
N GLU A 56 1.87 7.05 -3.91
CA GLU A 56 1.55 5.70 -3.43
C GLU A 56 0.07 5.52 -3.10
N SER A 57 -0.52 6.50 -2.40
CA SER A 57 -1.94 6.43 -2.04
C SER A 57 -2.86 6.53 -3.27
N GLU A 58 -2.43 7.28 -4.30
CA GLU A 58 -3.11 7.34 -5.59
C GLU A 58 -2.98 6.01 -6.36
N LEU A 59 -1.80 5.38 -6.34
CA LEU A 59 -1.61 4.06 -6.95
C LEU A 59 -2.52 3.00 -6.33
N ILE A 60 -2.63 2.96 -5.00
CA ILE A 60 -3.56 2.04 -4.31
C ILE A 60 -5.00 2.31 -4.72
N THR A 61 -5.38 3.59 -4.86
CA THR A 61 -6.73 3.95 -5.31
C THR A 61 -6.98 3.45 -6.74
N LYS A 62 -6.01 3.61 -7.64
CA LYS A 62 -6.07 3.07 -9.01
C LYS A 62 -6.15 1.55 -9.06
N TYR A 63 -5.44 0.83 -8.19
CA TYR A 63 -5.55 -0.63 -8.10
C TYR A 63 -6.95 -1.06 -7.66
N ARG A 64 -7.53 -0.37 -6.66
CA ARG A 64 -8.89 -0.64 -6.21
C ARG A 64 -9.93 -0.32 -7.30
N GLU A 65 -9.77 0.77 -8.04
CA GLU A 65 -10.63 1.08 -9.20
C GLU A 65 -10.51 0.01 -10.31
N ALA A 66 -9.28 -0.44 -10.62
CA ALA A 66 -9.08 -1.52 -11.59
C ALA A 66 -9.71 -2.84 -11.13
N SER A 67 -9.65 -3.15 -9.83
CA SER A 67 -10.26 -4.36 -9.27
C SER A 67 -11.79 -4.37 -9.30
N GLN A 68 -12.44 -3.20 -9.45
CA GLN A 68 -13.89 -3.11 -9.59
C GLN A 68 -14.37 -3.46 -11.01
N TYR A 69 -13.47 -3.46 -12.00
CA TYR A 69 -13.83 -3.82 -13.35
C TYR A 69 -14.15 -5.32 -13.43
N PRO A 70 -15.30 -5.75 -14.00
CA PRO A 70 -15.77 -7.14 -13.91
C PRO A 70 -14.77 -8.19 -14.39
N ASP A 71 -14.11 -7.95 -15.52
CA ASP A 71 -13.12 -8.89 -16.07
C ASP A 71 -11.90 -9.02 -15.15
N CYS A 72 -11.49 -7.91 -14.53
CA CYS A 72 -10.39 -7.91 -13.57
C CYS A 72 -10.78 -8.56 -12.25
N SER A 73 -12.00 -8.31 -11.75
CA SER A 73 -12.47 -8.97 -10.53
C SER A 73 -12.50 -10.48 -10.72
N THR A 74 -13.03 -10.96 -11.85
CA THR A 74 -13.08 -12.40 -12.15
C THR A 74 -11.68 -13.01 -12.16
N ALA A 75 -10.72 -12.36 -12.84
CA ALA A 75 -9.34 -12.84 -12.85
C ALA A 75 -8.69 -12.82 -11.46
N ILE A 76 -8.96 -11.81 -10.62
CA ILE A 76 -8.48 -11.77 -9.24
C ILE A 76 -9.09 -12.91 -8.44
N ASP A 77 -10.39 -13.15 -8.57
CA ASP A 77 -11.11 -14.17 -7.80
C ASP A 77 -10.65 -15.58 -8.18
N GLU A 78 -10.34 -15.85 -9.45
CA GLU A 78 -9.70 -17.10 -9.90
C GLU A 78 -8.32 -17.29 -9.24
N ILE A 79 -7.47 -16.25 -9.25
CA ILE A 79 -6.13 -16.30 -8.63
C ILE A 79 -6.24 -16.56 -7.12
N VAL A 80 -7.18 -15.89 -6.44
CA VAL A 80 -7.38 -16.06 -4.99
C VAL A 80 -7.90 -17.46 -4.68
N SER A 81 -8.83 -17.97 -5.49
CA SER A 81 -9.39 -19.32 -5.32
C SER A 81 -8.33 -20.41 -5.51
N GLU A 82 -7.41 -20.23 -6.45
CA GLU A 82 -6.30 -21.16 -6.67
C GLU A 82 -5.24 -21.05 -5.57
N ALA A 83 -5.01 -19.83 -5.05
CA ALA A 83 -4.03 -19.59 -3.99
C ALA A 83 -4.47 -20.13 -2.62
N ILE A 84 -5.76 -20.04 -2.30
CA ILE A 84 -6.32 -20.53 -1.03
C ILE A 84 -7.43 -21.53 -1.35
N ALA A 85 -7.04 -22.81 -1.45
CA ALA A 85 -7.97 -23.91 -1.49
C ALA A 85 -8.48 -24.21 -0.07
N ALA A 86 -9.70 -23.80 0.25
CA ALA A 86 -10.39 -24.24 1.45
C ALA A 86 -11.29 -25.43 1.09
N VAL A 87 -10.85 -26.64 1.43
CA VAL A 87 -11.69 -27.84 1.39
C VAL A 87 -12.44 -27.94 2.72
N ASP A 88 -13.70 -28.37 2.69
CA ASP A 88 -14.65 -28.28 3.82
C ASP A 88 -14.14 -28.83 5.17
N ASP A 89 -13.20 -29.80 5.17
CA ASP A 89 -12.68 -30.45 6.38
C ASP A 89 -11.17 -30.19 6.65
N GLU A 90 -10.50 -29.36 5.85
CA GLU A 90 -9.05 -29.12 6.00
C GLU A 90 -8.74 -27.66 6.39
N ASN A 91 -7.70 -27.48 7.22
CA ASN A 91 -7.20 -26.14 7.49
C ASN A 91 -6.49 -25.63 6.23
N PRO A 92 -6.80 -24.41 5.76
CA PRO A 92 -6.25 -23.90 4.51
C PRO A 92 -4.73 -23.69 4.54
N VAL A 93 -4.13 -23.58 5.73
CA VAL A 93 -2.67 -23.44 5.91
C VAL A 93 -2.25 -24.21 7.16
N ASP A 94 -1.18 -25.00 7.03
CA ASP A 94 -0.48 -25.61 8.17
C ASP A 94 1.02 -25.34 8.08
N ILE A 95 1.70 -25.38 9.24
CA ILE A 95 3.13 -25.13 9.33
C ILE A 95 3.91 -26.45 9.26
N ASN A 96 4.85 -26.55 8.32
CA ASN A 96 5.78 -27.67 8.25
C ASN A 96 7.05 -27.34 9.06
N LEU A 97 7.45 -28.23 9.98
CA LEU A 97 8.63 -28.11 10.86
C LEU A 97 9.61 -29.29 10.70
N ASP A 98 9.57 -30.00 9.57
CA ASP A 98 10.32 -31.24 9.34
C ASP A 98 11.83 -31.01 9.32
N GLU A 99 12.31 -29.96 8.62
CA GLU A 99 13.74 -29.66 8.46
C GLU A 99 14.39 -28.95 9.65
N VAL A 100 13.61 -28.63 10.70
CA VAL A 100 14.12 -27.86 11.84
C VAL A 100 14.63 -28.79 12.95
N GLU A 101 15.91 -28.69 13.30
CA GLU A 101 16.53 -29.43 14.41
C GLU A 101 16.16 -28.83 15.78
N LEU A 102 14.89 -28.95 16.16
CA LEU A 102 14.38 -28.55 17.48
C LEU A 102 13.73 -29.72 18.19
N ASP A 103 13.70 -29.66 19.53
CA ASP A 103 12.99 -30.65 20.34
C ASP A 103 11.48 -30.69 19.99
N ASP A 104 10.91 -31.89 20.01
CA ASP A 104 9.50 -32.14 19.64
C ASP A 104 8.53 -31.33 20.49
N LYS A 105 8.90 -31.03 21.74
CA LYS A 105 8.11 -30.19 22.63
C LYS A 105 8.01 -28.74 22.12
N ILE A 106 9.10 -28.20 21.59
CA ILE A 106 9.14 -26.85 21.04
C ILE A 106 8.35 -26.82 19.73
N LYS A 107 8.53 -27.83 18.86
CA LYS A 107 7.76 -27.95 17.61
C LYS A 107 6.25 -27.97 17.88
N LYS A 108 5.79 -28.76 18.84
CA LYS A 108 4.37 -28.77 19.25
C LYS A 108 3.89 -27.42 19.76
N THR A 109 4.71 -26.71 20.52
CA THR A 109 4.36 -25.37 21.03
C THR A 109 4.20 -24.39 19.87
N ILE A 110 5.10 -24.42 18.88
CA ILE A 110 5.02 -23.58 17.68
C ILE A 110 3.73 -23.88 16.89
N SER A 111 3.39 -25.16 16.69
CA SER A 111 2.16 -25.54 15.99
C SER A 111 0.89 -25.06 16.72
N ILE A 112 0.90 -25.04 18.06
CA ILE A 112 -0.22 -24.52 18.86
C ILE A 112 -0.34 -23.00 18.70
N GLU A 113 0.76 -22.27 18.82
CA GLU A 113 0.78 -20.80 18.64
C GLU A 113 0.39 -20.40 17.21
N PHE A 114 0.81 -21.17 16.20
CA PHE A 114 0.41 -20.94 14.81
C PHE A 114 -1.10 -21.07 14.61
N LYS A 115 -1.72 -22.12 15.16
CA LYS A 115 -3.18 -22.30 15.15
C LYS A 115 -3.90 -21.17 15.90
N GLN A 116 -3.30 -20.66 16.97
CA GLN A 116 -3.84 -19.49 17.68
C GLN A 116 -3.79 -18.23 16.80
N ILE A 117 -2.72 -17.99 16.05
CA ILE A 117 -2.63 -16.86 15.10
C ILE A 117 -3.68 -16.99 13.99
N LEU A 118 -3.86 -18.18 13.40
CA LEU A 118 -4.90 -18.43 12.40
C LEU A 118 -6.31 -18.14 12.96
N LYS A 119 -6.54 -18.48 14.23
CA LYS A 119 -7.78 -18.18 14.93
C LYS A 119 -7.96 -16.67 15.15
N LEU A 120 -6.91 -15.94 15.52
CA LEU A 120 -6.95 -14.48 15.69
C LEU A 120 -7.23 -13.74 14.38
N LEU A 121 -6.74 -14.26 13.26
CA LEU A 121 -7.02 -13.72 11.92
C LEU A 121 -8.38 -14.17 11.37
N GLU A 122 -9.06 -15.10 12.03
CA GLU A 122 -10.24 -15.80 11.51
C GLU A 122 -10.01 -16.32 10.08
N PHE A 123 -8.82 -16.86 9.83
CA PHE A 123 -8.34 -17.13 8.48
C PHE A 123 -9.18 -18.17 7.73
N ASN A 124 -9.81 -19.10 8.45
CA ASN A 124 -10.70 -20.10 7.84
C ASN A 124 -11.92 -19.47 7.14
N ASN A 125 -12.42 -18.33 7.65
CA ASN A 125 -13.59 -17.66 7.07
C ASN A 125 -13.18 -16.45 6.21
N LYS A 126 -12.14 -15.71 6.63
CA LYS A 126 -11.72 -14.45 6.00
C LYS A 126 -10.46 -14.57 5.15
N GLY A 127 -9.89 -15.76 4.99
CA GLY A 127 -8.63 -15.98 4.26
C GLY A 127 -8.69 -15.49 2.83
N PHE A 128 -9.78 -15.81 2.12
CA PHE A 128 -10.04 -15.34 0.75
C PHE A 128 -10.00 -13.80 0.67
N ASP A 129 -10.73 -13.12 1.56
CA ASP A 129 -10.78 -11.66 1.60
C ASP A 129 -9.44 -11.01 1.96
N ILE A 130 -8.70 -11.61 2.91
CA ILE A 130 -7.39 -11.13 3.35
C ILE A 130 -6.41 -11.19 2.18
N PHE A 131 -6.37 -12.32 1.48
CA PHE A 131 -5.48 -12.52 0.34
C PHE A 131 -5.89 -11.64 -0.84
N ARG A 132 -7.19 -11.51 -1.13
CA ARG A 132 -7.70 -10.60 -2.16
C ARG A 132 -7.27 -9.16 -1.89
N ARG A 133 -7.38 -8.68 -0.64
CA ARG A 133 -6.90 -7.34 -0.24
C ARG A 133 -5.40 -7.19 -0.42
N TRP A 134 -4.60 -8.17 0.02
CA TRP A 134 -3.15 -8.15 -0.17
C TRP A 134 -2.76 -8.14 -1.64
N TYR A 135 -3.42 -8.94 -2.48
CA TYR A 135 -3.16 -9.02 -3.91
C TYR A 135 -3.52 -7.71 -4.65
N VAL A 136 -4.67 -7.10 -4.31
CA VAL A 136 -5.12 -5.84 -4.91
C VAL A 136 -4.23 -4.67 -4.46
N ASP A 137 -4.02 -4.50 -3.16
CA ASP A 137 -3.27 -3.36 -2.62
C ASP A 137 -1.73 -3.56 -2.75
N GLY A 138 -1.27 -4.79 -3.00
CA GLY A 138 0.14 -5.18 -3.13
C GLY A 138 0.89 -5.28 -1.80
N ARG A 139 0.22 -5.00 -0.68
CA ARG A 139 0.80 -5.01 0.67
C ARG A 139 -0.30 -5.06 1.71
N ILE A 140 0.03 -5.64 2.87
CA ILE A 140 -0.87 -5.68 4.02
C ILE A 140 -0.12 -5.37 5.30
N TYR A 141 -0.80 -4.71 6.23
CA TYR A 141 -0.28 -4.32 7.53
C TYR A 141 -1.21 -4.80 8.64
N TYR A 142 -0.66 -5.49 9.64
CA TYR A 142 -1.35 -5.87 10.86
C TYR A 142 -0.62 -5.33 12.09
N GLN A 143 -1.33 -4.60 12.93
CA GLN A 143 -0.85 -4.22 14.25
C GLN A 143 -1.05 -5.38 15.23
N LYS A 144 0.03 -5.75 15.92
CA LYS A 144 -0.02 -6.71 17.02
C LYS A 144 -0.42 -5.97 18.28
N VAL A 145 -1.61 -6.26 18.81
CA VAL A 145 -2.08 -5.65 20.06
C VAL A 145 -1.66 -6.53 21.22
N ILE A 146 -0.90 -5.94 22.14
CA ILE A 146 -0.40 -6.58 23.37
C ILE A 146 -0.89 -5.81 24.60
N ASP A 147 -1.18 -6.54 25.68
CA ASP A 147 -1.45 -5.93 26.99
C ASP A 147 -0.13 -5.60 27.68
N ILE A 148 0.16 -4.31 27.83
CA ILE A 148 1.38 -3.80 28.48
C ILE A 148 1.44 -4.25 29.96
N LYS A 149 0.29 -4.41 30.63
CA LYS A 149 0.24 -4.79 32.04
C LYS A 149 0.47 -6.28 32.26
N ALA A 150 0.22 -7.10 31.24
CA ALA A 150 0.33 -8.55 31.31
C ALA A 150 0.89 -9.15 30.02
N PRO A 151 2.19 -8.98 29.73
CA PRO A 151 2.81 -9.43 28.47
C PRO A 151 2.77 -10.95 28.30
N LYS A 152 2.60 -11.71 29.39
CA LYS A 152 2.48 -13.18 29.36
C LYS A 152 1.20 -13.70 28.71
N ARG A 153 0.17 -12.85 28.55
CA ARG A 153 -1.06 -13.26 27.83
C ARG A 153 -0.86 -13.36 26.31
N GLY A 154 0.30 -12.93 25.80
CA GLY A 154 0.61 -12.98 24.39
C GLY A 154 -0.14 -11.93 23.57
N ILE A 155 -0.33 -12.22 22.29
CA ILE A 155 -1.02 -11.35 21.34
C ILE A 155 -2.53 -11.51 21.56
N LEU A 156 -3.21 -10.40 21.84
CA LEU A 156 -4.66 -10.40 22.07
C LEU A 156 -5.43 -10.37 20.75
N GLU A 157 -5.05 -9.46 19.85
CA GLU A 157 -5.70 -9.30 18.56
C GLU A 157 -4.70 -8.80 17.50
N LEU A 158 -5.01 -9.13 16.25
CA LEU A 158 -4.32 -8.60 15.07
C LEU A 158 -5.26 -7.62 14.38
N ARG A 159 -4.91 -6.34 14.40
CA ARG A 159 -5.73 -5.29 13.80
C ARG A 159 -5.19 -4.90 12.44
N GLN A 160 -6.01 -5.03 11.40
CA GLN A 160 -5.63 -4.59 10.07
C GLN A 160 -5.50 -3.06 10.03
N ILE A 161 -4.42 -2.57 9.43
CA ILE A 161 -4.20 -1.15 9.14
C ILE A 161 -4.36 -0.95 7.62
N ASP A 162 -5.04 0.13 7.21
CA ASP A 162 -5.13 0.51 5.80
C ASP A 162 -3.73 0.89 5.27
N PRO A 163 -3.24 0.27 4.18
CA PRO A 163 -1.93 0.58 3.61
C PRO A 163 -1.76 2.05 3.21
N ARG A 164 -2.83 2.80 3.00
CA ARG A 164 -2.76 4.25 2.71
C ARG A 164 -2.36 5.11 3.91
N LYS A 165 -2.47 4.57 5.13
CA LYS A 165 -2.29 5.31 6.39
C LYS A 165 -0.94 5.05 7.07
N ILE A 166 -0.17 4.09 6.57
CA ILE A 166 1.07 3.65 7.19
C ILE A 166 2.21 3.57 6.17
N ARG A 167 3.41 3.95 6.61
CA ARG A 167 4.61 3.87 5.77
C ARG A 167 5.80 3.41 6.59
N LYS A 168 6.62 2.54 5.99
CA LYS A 168 7.93 2.16 6.52
C LYS A 168 8.95 3.21 6.11
N VAL A 169 9.64 3.80 7.08
CA VAL A 169 10.70 4.78 6.85
C VAL A 169 11.99 4.24 7.45
N ARG A 170 13.06 4.39 6.68
CA ARG A 170 14.40 4.00 7.08
C ARG A 170 15.23 5.26 7.26
N ASN A 171 15.67 5.54 8.47
CA ASN A 171 16.53 6.66 8.78
C ASN A 171 17.98 6.21 8.83
N ILE A 172 18.81 6.80 7.98
CA ILE A 172 20.23 6.48 7.87
C ILE A 172 21.00 7.61 8.56
N GLN A 173 21.56 7.30 9.72
CA GLN A 173 22.45 8.21 10.44
C GLN A 173 23.86 8.08 9.85
N LYS A 174 24.28 9.10 9.12
CA LYS A 174 25.64 9.18 8.57
C LYS A 174 26.47 10.11 9.44
N GLU A 175 27.68 9.70 9.78
CA GLU A 175 28.68 10.57 10.40
C GLU A 175 29.80 10.86 9.39
N LYS A 176 30.23 12.12 9.34
CA LYS A 176 31.40 12.52 8.56
C LYS A 176 32.65 12.25 9.38
N LEU A 177 33.54 11.38 8.91
CA LEU A 177 34.89 11.24 9.46
C LEU A 177 35.72 12.47 9.09
N GLN A 178 36.80 12.75 9.84
CA GLN A 178 37.73 13.85 9.58
C GLN A 178 38.31 13.87 8.15
N ASN A 179 38.28 12.74 7.44
CA ASN A 179 38.74 12.59 6.06
C ASN A 179 37.67 12.89 4.99
N GLY A 180 36.52 13.47 5.36
CA GLY A 180 35.47 13.86 4.41
C GLY A 180 34.62 12.70 3.84
N VAL A 181 34.91 11.45 4.22
CA VAL A 181 34.12 10.28 3.86
C VAL A 181 32.97 10.11 4.86
N GLU A 182 31.74 10.05 4.34
CA GLU A 182 30.53 9.75 5.11
C GLU A 182 30.44 8.24 5.36
N VAL A 183 30.45 7.85 6.64
CA VAL A 183 30.24 6.45 7.04
C VAL A 183 28.90 6.32 7.74
N ILE A 184 28.16 5.27 7.38
CA ILE A 184 26.87 4.94 7.95
C ILE A 184 27.10 4.36 9.35
N LYS A 185 26.57 5.03 10.39
CA LYS A 185 26.74 4.60 11.78
C LYS A 185 25.64 3.66 12.21
N ASN A 186 24.39 4.04 11.94
CA ASN A 186 23.20 3.27 12.31
C ASN A 186 22.09 3.48 11.28
N ILE A 187 21.33 2.42 11.09
CA ILE A 187 20.10 2.39 10.31
C ILE A 187 18.96 2.14 11.30
N GLU A 188 18.06 3.11 11.45
CA GLU A 188 16.85 2.97 12.25
C GLU A 188 15.65 2.81 11.33
N GLU A 189 14.93 1.69 11.45
CA GLU A 189 13.67 1.46 10.73
C GLU A 189 12.49 1.72 11.66
N PHE A 190 11.52 2.51 11.20
CA PHE A 190 10.28 2.75 11.94
C PHE A 190 9.10 2.92 10.99
N PHE A 191 7.90 2.61 11.48
CA PHE A 191 6.67 2.91 10.78
C PHE A 191 6.14 4.27 11.21
N ILE A 192 5.56 5.01 10.27
CA ILE A 192 4.79 6.22 10.54
C ILE A 192 3.33 5.92 10.22
N TYR A 193 2.45 6.09 11.21
CA TYR A 193 1.00 5.95 11.05
C TYR A 193 0.30 7.30 11.17
N ASN A 194 -0.64 7.60 10.27
CA ASN A 194 -1.49 8.79 10.33
C ASN A 194 -2.97 8.41 10.12
N GLU A 195 -3.82 8.76 11.09
CA GLU A 195 -5.23 8.35 11.13
C GLU A 195 -6.09 8.97 10.01
N LYS A 196 -5.79 10.22 9.62
CA LYS A 196 -6.49 10.96 8.56
C LYS A 196 -5.95 10.68 7.15
N GLY A 197 -4.94 9.83 7.03
CA GLY A 197 -4.17 9.63 5.79
C GLY A 197 -3.04 10.67 5.67
N LEU A 198 -2.01 10.34 4.89
CA LEU A 198 -0.88 11.25 4.63
C LEU A 198 -1.35 12.43 3.75
N GLN A 199 -1.95 13.47 4.35
CA GLN A 199 -2.26 14.72 3.68
C GLN A 199 -1.24 15.82 4.01
N VAL A 200 -0.56 16.29 2.97
CA VAL A 200 -0.09 17.65 2.56
C VAL A 200 0.51 18.63 3.57
N ASN A 201 0.08 18.66 4.83
CA ASN A 201 0.56 19.64 5.80
C ASN A 201 0.73 19.01 7.18
N ALA A 202 1.76 18.16 7.30
CA ALA A 202 2.31 17.79 8.60
C ALA A 202 3.51 18.69 8.88
N ASN A 203 3.26 19.85 9.48
CA ASN A 203 4.33 20.59 10.17
C ASN A 203 4.89 19.68 11.26
N PHE A 204 6.14 19.25 11.11
CA PHE A 204 6.87 18.48 12.10
C PHE A 204 7.39 19.40 13.21
N GLY A 205 6.48 19.90 14.04
CA GLY A 205 6.79 20.65 15.27
C GLY A 205 6.13 19.98 16.48
N ALA A 206 6.87 19.84 17.57
CA ALA A 206 6.42 19.24 18.84
C ALA A 206 5.35 20.09 19.56
N ASN A 207 4.18 20.26 18.95
CA ASN A 207 3.03 20.88 19.57
C ASN A 207 1.91 19.83 19.70
N PRO A 208 1.56 19.40 20.93
CA PRO A 208 0.60 18.30 21.18
C PRO A 208 -0.86 18.61 20.82
N SER A 209 -1.15 19.76 20.20
CA SER A 209 -2.49 20.20 19.82
C SER A 209 -2.84 20.02 18.34
N ASN A 210 -1.95 19.42 17.53
CA ASN A 210 -2.19 19.22 16.09
C ASN A 210 -2.43 17.74 15.76
N PRO A 211 -3.66 17.33 15.35
CA PRO A 211 -4.00 15.94 15.01
C PRO A 211 -3.39 15.44 13.68
N ASN A 212 -2.46 16.21 13.09
CA ASN A 212 -1.78 15.90 11.83
C ASN A 212 -0.37 15.30 12.02
N GLN A 213 0.03 14.99 13.25
CA GLN A 213 1.34 14.45 13.55
C GLN A 213 1.31 12.93 13.51
N GLY A 214 2.02 12.33 12.55
CA GLY A 214 2.11 10.87 12.41
C GLY A 214 2.77 10.21 13.63
N ILE A 215 2.19 9.11 14.10
CA ILE A 215 2.69 8.33 15.22
C ILE A 215 3.83 7.44 14.72
N LYS A 216 4.99 7.50 15.40
CA LYS A 216 6.09 6.56 15.17
C LYS A 216 5.79 5.24 15.86
N ILE A 217 5.89 4.14 15.13
CA ILE A 217 5.65 2.78 15.62
C ILE A 217 6.90 1.94 15.36
N ALA A 218 7.27 1.12 16.35
CA ALA A 218 8.37 0.18 16.22
C ALA A 218 8.08 -0.87 15.13
N PRO A 219 9.09 -1.31 14.36
CA PRO A 219 8.91 -2.27 13.29
C PRO A 219 8.33 -3.60 13.79
N ASP A 220 8.71 -4.04 14.99
CA ASP A 220 8.27 -5.33 15.56
C ASP A 220 6.77 -5.39 15.87
N SER A 221 6.15 -4.23 16.15
CA SER A 221 4.75 -4.11 16.52
C SER A 221 3.80 -4.26 15.32
N ILE A 222 4.34 -4.23 14.10
CA ILE A 222 3.58 -4.34 12.86
C ILE A 222 4.08 -5.56 12.08
N SER A 223 3.16 -6.43 11.68
CA SER A 223 3.43 -7.41 10.63
C SER A 223 3.18 -6.73 9.28
N TYR A 224 4.20 -6.74 8.43
CA TYR A 224 4.18 -6.17 7.10
C TYR A 224 4.60 -7.23 6.09
N THR A 225 3.77 -7.40 5.05
CA THR A 225 4.06 -8.31 3.95
C THR A 225 3.86 -7.58 2.62
N PRO A 226 4.95 -7.23 1.91
CA PRO A 226 4.87 -6.66 0.55
C PRO A 226 4.64 -7.75 -0.51
N SER A 227 4.30 -7.34 -1.72
CA SER A 227 4.23 -8.16 -2.94
C SER A 227 5.60 -8.55 -3.51
N GLY A 228 6.67 -7.87 -3.09
CA GLY A 228 8.02 -8.01 -3.64
C GLY A 228 8.24 -7.38 -5.02
N LEU A 229 7.23 -6.70 -5.59
CA LEU A 229 7.39 -5.93 -6.82
C LEU A 229 7.80 -4.50 -6.47
N LEU A 230 8.99 -4.10 -6.90
CA LEU A 230 9.51 -2.76 -6.68
C LEU A 230 9.65 -2.01 -7.99
N ASP A 231 9.31 -0.72 -7.95
CA ASP A 231 9.73 0.22 -8.98
C ASP A 231 11.20 0.60 -8.75
N LEU A 232 12.05 0.39 -9.77
CA LEU A 232 13.50 0.64 -9.69
C LEU A 232 13.81 2.13 -9.51
N GLU A 233 12.96 3.02 -10.03
CA GLU A 233 13.21 4.47 -9.98
C GLU A 233 12.73 5.08 -8.67
N LYS A 234 11.51 4.74 -8.25
CA LYS A 234 10.84 5.38 -7.11
C LYS A 234 10.98 4.60 -5.80
N ASN A 235 11.51 3.38 -5.86
CA ASN A 235 11.61 2.47 -4.72
C ASN A 235 10.28 2.31 -3.98
N VAL A 236 9.20 2.23 -4.76
CA VAL A 236 7.83 2.06 -4.29
C VAL A 236 7.41 0.61 -4.51
N VAL A 237 6.73 0.03 -3.51
CA VAL A 237 6.11 -1.29 -3.64
C VAL A 237 4.89 -1.19 -4.55
N LEU A 238 4.91 -1.97 -5.64
CA LEU A 238 3.85 -2.08 -6.63
C LEU A 238 2.96 -3.28 -6.33
N SER A 239 1.68 -3.17 -6.70
CA SER A 239 0.77 -4.31 -6.68
C SER A 239 0.95 -5.16 -7.95
N TYR A 240 0.54 -6.43 -7.90
CA TYR A 240 0.44 -7.27 -9.09
C TYR A 240 -0.48 -6.67 -10.16
N LEU A 241 -1.48 -5.87 -9.75
CA LEU A 241 -2.39 -5.16 -10.66
C LEU A 241 -1.72 -3.99 -11.41
N HIS A 242 -0.48 -3.62 -11.09
CA HIS A 242 0.19 -2.49 -11.74
C HIS A 242 0.30 -2.64 -13.26
N LYS A 243 0.54 -3.87 -13.74
CA LYS A 243 0.62 -4.15 -15.18
C LYS A 243 -0.74 -4.05 -15.88
N ALA A 244 -1.85 -4.24 -15.14
CA ALA A 244 -3.21 -4.25 -15.67
C ALA A 244 -3.82 -2.83 -15.80
N ILE A 245 -3.27 -1.81 -15.14
CA ILE A 245 -3.83 -0.44 -15.18
C ILE A 245 -4.01 0.07 -16.61
N LYS A 246 -2.99 -0.08 -17.45
CA LYS A 246 -3.02 0.43 -18.83
C LYS A 246 -4.07 -0.27 -19.70
N PRO A 247 -4.10 -1.61 -19.82
CA PRO A 247 -5.10 -2.28 -20.64
C PRO A 247 -6.53 -2.06 -20.13
N VAL A 248 -6.77 -2.03 -18.81
CA VAL A 248 -8.11 -1.79 -18.26
C VAL A 248 -8.62 -0.40 -18.62
N ASN A 249 -7.79 0.63 -18.49
CA ASN A 249 -8.18 1.99 -18.86
C ASN A 249 -8.44 2.10 -20.37
N GLN A 250 -7.64 1.43 -21.21
CA GLN A 250 -7.87 1.41 -22.66
C GLN A 250 -9.17 0.70 -23.03
N LEU A 251 -9.46 -0.44 -22.40
CA LEU A 251 -10.69 -1.18 -22.61
C LEU A 251 -11.91 -0.34 -22.23
N LYS A 252 -11.90 0.28 -21.04
CA LYS A 252 -12.96 1.19 -20.59
C LYS A 252 -13.21 2.34 -21.58
N MET A 253 -12.13 2.97 -22.06
CA MET A 253 -12.25 4.05 -23.06
C MET A 253 -12.83 3.56 -24.38
N MET A 254 -12.49 2.35 -24.83
CA MET A 254 -13.05 1.76 -26.05
C MET A 254 -14.54 1.41 -25.91
N GLU A 255 -14.94 0.88 -24.75
CA GLU A 255 -16.35 0.58 -24.45
C GLU A 255 -17.20 1.84 -24.45
N ASP A 256 -16.77 2.89 -23.74
CA ASP A 256 -17.44 4.19 -23.71
C ASP A 256 -17.55 4.79 -25.12
N ALA A 257 -16.46 4.72 -25.91
CA ALA A 257 -16.45 5.21 -27.28
C ALA A 257 -17.44 4.45 -28.18
N LEU A 258 -17.54 3.12 -28.02
CA LEU A 258 -18.48 2.29 -28.78
C LEU A 258 -19.94 2.63 -28.43
N VAL A 259 -20.24 2.86 -27.15
CA VAL A 259 -21.57 3.28 -26.70
C VAL A 259 -21.93 4.64 -27.31
N ILE A 260 -21.04 5.63 -27.22
CA ILE A 260 -21.27 6.97 -27.80
C ILE A 260 -21.43 6.88 -29.32
N TYR A 261 -20.61 6.09 -30.00
CA TYR A 261 -20.70 5.91 -31.45
C TYR A 261 -22.08 5.39 -31.86
N ARG A 262 -22.61 4.38 -31.16
CA ARG A 262 -23.95 3.83 -31.40
C ARG A 262 -25.05 4.83 -31.06
N LEU A 263 -24.98 5.49 -29.90
CA LEU A 263 -25.97 6.46 -29.47
C LEU A 263 -26.03 7.68 -30.41
N SER A 264 -24.88 8.20 -30.83
CA SER A 264 -24.80 9.39 -31.68
C SER A 264 -25.48 9.21 -33.03
N ARG A 265 -25.47 7.97 -33.55
CA ARG A 265 -26.05 7.59 -34.84
C ARG A 265 -27.42 6.91 -34.72
N ALA A 266 -27.89 6.66 -33.50
CA ALA A 266 -29.21 6.09 -33.26
C ALA A 266 -30.36 6.97 -33.78
N PRO A 267 -30.36 8.31 -33.55
CA PRO A 267 -31.36 9.16 -34.17
C PRO A 267 -30.99 9.44 -35.63
N GLU A 268 -32.00 9.44 -36.50
CA GLU A 268 -31.84 9.98 -37.84
C GLU A 268 -31.52 11.48 -37.77
N ARG A 269 -30.41 11.87 -38.40
CA ARG A 269 -30.03 13.28 -38.52
C ARG A 269 -30.33 13.74 -39.94
N ARG A 270 -31.27 14.68 -40.09
CA ARG A 270 -31.64 15.27 -41.38
C ARG A 270 -31.28 16.75 -41.39
N ILE A 271 -30.68 17.22 -42.48
CA ILE A 271 -30.37 18.63 -42.71
C ILE A 271 -31.29 19.11 -43.83
N PHE A 272 -32.09 20.13 -43.54
CA PHE A 272 -32.98 20.74 -44.51
C PHE A 272 -32.35 22.03 -45.03
N TYR A 273 -32.15 22.10 -46.34
CA TYR A 273 -31.72 23.31 -47.03
C TYR A 273 -32.97 24.04 -47.53
N ILE A 274 -33.11 25.31 -47.16
CA ILE A 274 -34.22 26.17 -47.58
C ILE A 274 -33.62 27.39 -48.26
N ASP A 275 -33.87 27.53 -49.55
CA ASP A 275 -33.42 28.69 -50.31
C ASP A 275 -34.39 29.86 -50.09
N VAL A 276 -33.89 30.91 -49.43
CA VAL A 276 -34.62 32.17 -49.20
C VAL A 276 -34.09 33.27 -50.11
N GLY A 277 -34.39 33.15 -51.41
CA GLY A 277 -34.06 34.17 -52.39
C GLY A 277 -34.97 35.39 -52.31
N ASN A 278 -34.43 36.59 -52.59
CA ASN A 278 -35.18 37.82 -52.85
C ASN A 278 -36.04 38.40 -51.69
N LEU A 279 -35.80 37.97 -50.45
CA LEU A 279 -36.47 38.46 -49.24
C LEU A 279 -35.51 39.24 -48.33
N PRO A 280 -35.95 40.35 -47.69
CA PRO A 280 -35.21 40.95 -46.60
C PRO A 280 -35.03 39.97 -45.43
N LYS A 281 -33.89 40.03 -44.74
CA LYS A 281 -33.50 39.10 -43.64
C LYS A 281 -34.64 38.78 -42.67
N ILE A 282 -35.41 39.79 -42.25
CA ILE A 282 -36.52 39.65 -41.30
C ILE A 282 -37.61 38.70 -41.83
N LYS A 283 -37.97 38.81 -43.11
CA LYS A 283 -38.99 37.95 -43.74
C LYS A 283 -38.46 36.55 -44.03
N ALA A 284 -37.19 36.43 -44.36
CA ALA A 284 -36.53 35.15 -44.57
C ALA A 284 -36.47 34.32 -43.28
N GLU A 285 -36.14 34.93 -42.14
CA GLU A 285 -36.15 34.27 -40.83
C GLU A 285 -37.56 33.86 -40.39
N GLN A 286 -38.57 34.68 -40.70
CA GLN A 286 -39.97 34.34 -40.42
C GLN A 286 -40.43 33.13 -41.24
N TYR A 287 -40.12 33.10 -42.55
CA TYR A 287 -40.42 31.97 -43.42
C TYR A 287 -39.71 30.67 -42.98
N MET A 288 -38.46 30.76 -42.52
CA MET A 288 -37.71 29.63 -41.98
C MET A 288 -38.36 29.09 -40.68
N LYS A 289 -38.82 29.97 -39.79
CA LYS A 289 -39.51 29.57 -38.55
C LYS A 289 -40.85 28.89 -38.83
N ASP A 290 -41.61 29.38 -39.81
CA ASP A 290 -42.88 28.79 -40.20
C ASP A 290 -42.71 27.37 -40.78
N ILE A 291 -41.63 27.13 -41.53
CA ILE A 291 -41.28 25.79 -42.03
C ILE A 291 -40.79 24.88 -40.90
N MET A 292 -40.02 25.40 -39.94
CA MET A 292 -39.52 24.63 -38.79
C MET A 292 -40.64 24.18 -37.84
N ALA A 293 -41.71 24.97 -37.73
CA ALA A 293 -42.87 24.68 -36.88
C ALA A 293 -43.86 23.67 -37.50
N ARG A 294 -43.61 23.22 -38.74
CA ARG A 294 -44.49 22.38 -39.53
C ARG A 294 -43.98 20.95 -39.62
#